data_AF-A0A6J1PUQ6-F1
#
_entry.id   AF-A0A6J1PUQ6-F1
#
_cell.length_a   1.000
_cell.length_b   1.000
_cell.length_c   1.000
_cell.angle_alpha   90.00
_cell.angle_beta   90.00
_cell.angle_gamma   90.00
#
_symmetry.space_group_name_H-M   'P 1'
#
loop_
_entity.id
_entity.type
_entity.pdbx_description
1 polymer ?
#
loop_
_entity_poly.entity_id
_entity_poly.type
_entity_poly.pdbx_seq_one_letter_code
_entity_poly.pdbx_strand_id
1 'polypeptide(L)'
;MLKAHVGTNFLNESGDVYDIESVSIHEDYIMGDIRLYDIALIHLKTPINYNELVQPINLMTSDENLEGKSCTLSEWDFTMVISNS
;
A
#
# COMPACT_ATOMS: atom_id res chain seq x y z
N MET A 1 13.69 9.72 -9.25
CA MET A 1 13.23 10.06 -7.88
C MET A 1 11.95 9.30 -7.63
N LEU A 2 11.72 8.80 -6.41
CA LEU A 2 10.51 8.06 -6.05
C LEU A 2 9.30 9.00 -5.99
N LYS A 3 8.13 8.52 -6.40
CA LYS A 3 6.86 9.27 -6.46
C LYS A 3 5.72 8.40 -5.94
N ALA A 4 4.72 9.02 -5.32
CA ALA A 4 3.47 8.37 -4.98
C ALA A 4 2.36 8.84 -5.93
N HIS A 5 1.60 7.91 -6.50
CA HIS A 5 0.48 8.16 -7.40
C HIS A 5 -0.83 7.72 -6.71
N VAL A 6 -1.85 8.58 -6.74
CA VAL A 6 -3.16 8.32 -6.11
C VAL A 6 -4.31 8.80 -7.01
N GLY A 7 -5.53 8.30 -6.76
CA GLY A 7 -6.74 8.77 -7.46
C GLY A 7 -6.87 8.30 -8.90
N THR A 8 -6.21 7.20 -9.28
CA THR A 8 -6.26 6.60 -10.61
C THR A 8 -6.44 5.08 -10.48
N ASN A 9 -7.14 4.47 -11.43
CA ASN A 9 -7.22 3.02 -11.59
C ASN A 9 -6.38 2.51 -12.78
N PHE A 10 -5.78 3.40 -13.56
CA PHE A 10 -5.08 3.05 -14.80
C PHE A 10 -3.58 3.34 -14.69
N LEU A 11 -2.75 2.35 -15.03
CA LEU A 11 -1.29 2.47 -14.99
C LEU A 11 -0.73 3.53 -15.96
N ASN A 12 -1.47 3.87 -17.02
CA ASN A 12 -1.09 4.89 -18.00
C ASN A 12 -1.64 6.28 -17.65
N GLU A 13 -2.42 6.43 -16.58
CA GLU A 13 -2.91 7.71 -16.08
C GLU A 13 -2.22 8.04 -14.77
N SER A 14 -1.63 9.23 -14.67
CA SER A 14 -0.81 9.57 -13.52
C SER A 14 -1.59 9.81 -12.23
N GLY A 15 -2.88 10.17 -12.30
CA GLY A 15 -3.62 10.67 -11.15
C GLY A 15 -2.96 11.89 -10.52
N ASP A 16 -3.12 12.05 -9.21
CA ASP A 16 -2.37 13.05 -8.44
C ASP A 16 -1.00 12.48 -8.03
N VAL A 17 0.06 13.25 -8.25
CA VAL A 17 1.44 12.81 -8.03
C VAL A 17 2.10 13.61 -6.91
N TYR A 18 2.64 12.89 -5.93
CA TYR A 18 3.31 13.47 -4.76
C TYR A 18 4.80 13.13 -4.74
N ASP A 19 5.60 14.15 -4.40
CA ASP A 19 7.02 13.98 -4.09
C ASP A 19 7.21 13.36 -2.71
N ILE A 20 8.21 12.49 -2.61
CA ILE A 20 8.58 11.83 -1.37
C ILE A 20 9.73 12.60 -0.71
N GLU A 21 9.54 12.94 0.56
CA GLU A 21 10.55 13.61 1.37
C GLU A 21 11.50 12.60 2.01
N SER A 22 10.95 11.56 2.64
CA SER A 22 11.74 10.53 3.33
C SER A 22 11.00 9.20 3.40
N VAL A 23 11.76 8.14 3.68
CA VAL A 23 11.23 6.81 3.98
C VAL A 23 11.76 6.38 5.35
N SER A 24 10.86 5.98 6.24
CA SER A 24 11.17 5.48 7.58
C SER A 24 10.90 3.98 7.61
N ILE A 25 11.96 3.18 7.62
CA ILE A 25 11.88 1.71 7.69
C ILE A 25 11.73 1.30 9.16
N HIS A 26 10.99 0.24 9.45
CA HIS A 26 10.91 -0.33 10.79
C HIS A 26 12.32 -0.63 11.34
N GLU A 27 12.61 -0.21 12.57
CA GLU A 27 13.96 -0.31 13.15
C GLU A 27 14.45 -1.76 13.29
N ASP A 28 13.54 -2.67 13.62
CA ASP A 28 13.83 -4.11 13.71
C ASP A 28 13.74 -4.84 12.36
N TYR A 29 13.66 -4.14 11.23
CA TYR A 29 13.58 -4.81 9.93
C TYR A 29 14.76 -5.76 9.72
N ILE A 30 14.45 -7.04 9.51
CA ILE A 30 15.46 -8.08 9.24
C ILE A 30 15.35 -8.52 7.79
N MET A 31 16.42 -8.26 7.04
CA MET A 31 16.59 -8.78 5.69
C MET A 31 17.14 -10.22 5.77
N GLY A 32 16.44 -11.18 5.18
CA GLY A 32 16.82 -12.59 5.16
C GLY A 32 15.79 -13.44 4.40
N ASP A 33 15.93 -14.77 4.47
CA ASP A 33 14.98 -15.71 3.83
C ASP A 33 13.55 -15.54 4.38
N ILE A 34 13.44 -15.16 5.66
CA ILE A 34 12.20 -14.72 6.30
C ILE A 34 12.32 -13.23 6.53
N ARG A 35 11.44 -12.45 5.88
CA ARG A 35 11.34 -11.01 6.11
C ARG A 35 10.53 -10.77 7.37
N LEU A 36 11.18 -10.27 8.41
CA LEU A 36 10.54 -9.89 9.66
C LEU A 36 10.42 -8.37 9.73
N TYR A 37 9.30 -7.89 10.28
CA TYR A 37 8.98 -6.47 10.38
C TYR A 37 9.02 -5.73 9.03
N ASP A 38 8.52 -6.38 7.96
CA ASP A 38 8.48 -5.83 6.60
C ASP A 38 7.42 -4.72 6.47
N ILE A 39 7.73 -3.56 7.04
CA ILE A 39 6.88 -2.36 7.04
C ILE A 39 7.75 -1.09 7.00
N ALA A 40 7.27 -0.09 6.25
CA ALA A 40 7.87 1.23 6.19
C ALA A 40 6.80 2.31 6.04
N LEU A 41 7.11 3.53 6.47
CA LEU A 41 6.30 4.72 6.25
C LEU A 41 6.96 5.63 5.22
N ILE A 42 6.16 6.13 4.29
CA ILE A 42 6.59 7.11 3.28
C ILE A 42 6.07 8.48 3.71
N HIS A 43 6.96 9.44 3.92
CA HIS A 43 6.59 10.82 4.21
C HIS A 43 6.56 11.62 2.91
N LEU A 44 5.41 12.21 2.60
CA LEU A 44 5.23 13.06 1.43
C LEU A 44 5.71 14.48 1.73
N LYS A 45 6.31 15.12 0.72
CA LYS A 45 6.79 16.50 0.81
C LYS A 45 5.67 17.52 1.00
N THR A 46 4.46 17.19 0.55
CA THR A 46 3.26 18.01 0.69
C THR A 46 2.09 17.14 1.16
N PRO A 47 1.15 17.69 1.95
CA PRO A 47 -0.01 16.94 2.40
C PRO A 47 -0.90 16.52 1.23
N ILE A 48 -1.59 15.38 1.36
CA ILE A 48 -2.56 14.90 0.38
C ILE A 48 -3.81 15.79 0.39
N ASN A 49 -4.30 16.14 -0.80
CA ASN A 49 -5.61 16.76 -0.98
C ASN A 49 -6.68 15.67 -1.13
N TYR A 50 -7.44 15.41 -0.07
CA TYR A 50 -8.51 14.42 -0.12
C TYR A 50 -9.71 14.89 -0.95
N ASN A 51 -10.31 13.96 -1.69
CA ASN A 51 -11.46 14.18 -2.57
C ASN A 51 -12.22 12.86 -2.79
N GLU A 52 -13.22 12.84 -3.68
CA GLU A 52 -14.04 11.64 -3.94
C GLU A 52 -13.23 10.41 -4.40
N LEU A 53 -12.05 10.62 -5.00
CA LEU A 53 -11.16 9.58 -5.53
C LEU A 53 -9.95 9.29 -4.63
N VAL A 54 -9.65 10.15 -3.66
CA VAL A 54 -8.49 10.03 -2.76
C VAL A 54 -8.96 10.13 -1.32
N GLN A 55 -8.92 9.00 -0.61
CA GLN A 55 -9.33 8.88 0.79
C GLN A 55 -8.31 8.03 1.58
N PRO A 56 -8.13 8.27 2.88
CA PRO A 56 -7.31 7.40 3.72
C PRO A 56 -8.03 6.08 4.04
N ILE A 57 -7.27 5.08 4.48
CA ILE A 57 -7.81 3.85 5.06
C ILE A 57 -7.58 3.83 6.57
N ASN A 58 -8.55 3.30 7.31
CA ASN A 58 -8.44 3.15 8.75
C ASN A 58 -7.48 2.02 9.10
N LEU A 59 -6.59 2.26 10.06
CA LEU A 59 -5.76 1.22 10.64
C LEU A 59 -6.58 0.39 11.62
N MET A 60 -6.44 -0.93 11.56
CA MET A 60 -7.01 -1.79 12.59
C MET A 60 -6.17 -1.72 13.86
N THR A 61 -6.86 -1.72 15.00
CA THR A 61 -6.27 -1.73 16.34
C THR A 61 -6.36 -3.10 17.02
N SER A 62 -7.03 -4.07 16.39
CA SER A 62 -7.22 -5.43 16.89
C SER A 62 -7.46 -6.38 15.72
N ASP A 63 -7.02 -7.62 15.88
CA ASP A 63 -7.23 -8.74 14.96
C ASP A 63 -8.34 -9.70 15.43
N GLU A 64 -9.09 -9.33 16.46
CA GLU A 64 -10.18 -10.13 17.00
C GLU A 64 -11.25 -10.45 15.95
N ASN A 65 -11.60 -11.74 15.85
CA ASN A 65 -12.63 -12.25 14.95
C ASN A 65 -12.36 -12.00 13.47
N LEU A 66 -11.11 -11.90 13.02
CA LEU A 66 -10.78 -11.85 11.58
C LEU A 66 -10.81 -13.22 10.92
N GLU A 67 -10.62 -14.28 11.69
CA GLU A 67 -10.58 -15.64 11.17
C GLU A 67 -11.91 -16.02 10.48
N GLY A 68 -11.80 -16.60 9.27
CA GLY A 68 -12.96 -17.00 8.46
C GLY A 68 -13.73 -15.84 7.81
N LYS A 69 -13.32 -14.58 7.99
CA LYS A 69 -13.94 -13.44 7.30
C LYS A 69 -13.37 -13.23 5.90
N SER A 70 -14.21 -12.74 5.00
CA SER A 70 -13.79 -12.29 3.67
C SER A 70 -12.93 -11.03 3.76
N CYS A 71 -11.88 -10.96 2.95
CA CYS A 71 -11.06 -9.76 2.74
C CYS A 71 -11.11 -9.33 1.27
N THR A 72 -10.75 -8.08 1.01
CA THR A 72 -10.63 -7.53 -0.35
C THR A 72 -9.19 -7.17 -0.61
N LEU A 73 -8.67 -7.65 -1.75
CA LEU A 73 -7.35 -7.31 -2.28
C LEU A 73 -7.55 -6.49 -3.57
N SER A 74 -6.72 -5.48 -3.80
CA SER A 74 -6.80 -4.61 -4.97
C SER A 74 -5.40 -4.31 -5.50
N GLU A 75 -5.14 -4.62 -6.76
CA GLU A 75 -3.82 -4.57 -7.39
C GLU A 75 -3.95 -4.22 -8.88
N TRP A 76 -2.85 -3.75 -9.49
CA TRP A 76 -2.76 -3.48 -10.94
C TRP A 76 -2.14 -4.61 -11.74
N ASP A 77 -1.60 -5.63 -11.08
CA ASP A 77 -0.96 -6.75 -11.76
C ASP A 77 -2.01 -7.76 -12.26
N PHE A 78 -1.62 -8.57 -13.25
CA PHE A 78 -2.47 -9.59 -13.84
C PHE A 78 -2.57 -10.82 -12.93
N THR A 79 -3.79 -11.20 -12.57
CA THR A 79 -4.07 -12.51 -11.94
C THR A 79 -3.85 -13.61 -12.98
N MET A 80 -2.71 -14.32 -12.95
CA MET A 80 -2.62 -15.65 -13.56
C MET A 80 -3.14 -16.65 -12.52
N VAL A 81 -4.40 -17.05 -12.66
CA VAL A 81 -4.91 -18.21 -11.90
C VAL A 81 -4.14 -19.42 -12.38
N ILE A 82 -3.15 -19.86 -11.63
CA ILE A 82 -2.65 -21.23 -11.72
C ILE A 82 -3.77 -22.14 -11.22
N SER A 83 -4.56 -22.67 -12.15
CA SER A 83 -5.41 -23.82 -11.88
C SER A 83 -4.49 -25.00 -11.57
N ASN A 84 -4.40 -25.38 -10.29
CA ASN A 84 -3.90 -26.71 -9.95
C ASN A 84 -5.03 -27.69 -10.27
N SER A 85 -4.91 -28.37 -11.41
CA SER A 85 -5.57 -29.66 -11.68
C SER A 85 -5.02 -30.75 -10.77
#